data_AF-D3BQP2-F1
#
_entry.id   AF-D3BQP2-F1
#
_cell.length_a   1.000
_cell.length_b   1.000
_cell.length_c   1.000
_cell.angle_alpha   90.00
_cell.angle_beta   90.00
_cell.angle_gamma   90.00
#
_symmetry.space_group_name_H-M   'P 1'
#
loop_
_entity.id
_entity.type
_entity.pdbx_description
1 polymer ?
#
loop_
_entity_poly.entity_id
_entity_poly.type
_entity_poly.pdbx_seq_one_letter_code
_entity_poly.pdbx_strand_id
1 'polypeptide(L)'
;MDENNNNNNFNEVPMEPLNSNNINLPPAIHSDASTPGRDEDVVIALGSSSPKKTDEVDKPPVEDNSNVGFFQLFRFADGLDCALMIVGSIGAIAAGVALPALSIVLGKVMNVFTYQELRRPDFDVYKEISAVALYFVYIAIGMFFASYLEVACWSIAGERQSVRCRKQYLKAILRQEIGWYDVTKSSELATRIASNTQLFQEAIGEKVGNFLHFTSTFISGFIIGLVNGWQLALVIIAVTPLLAACGAFMTKMMTDLTKKGQDAYAKAGAVAEEKIGSIRTVATFSGEERENARYAANLNEALKIGRKKGVYNGLGIGSVFFVMFASYSLAFWYGAKLITDKTYNPVAGRDWQGSDVLTVFFSVIMVRNSS
;
A
#
# COMPACT_ATOMS: atom_id res chain seq x y z
N MET A 1 -18.54 -37.78 40.93
CA MET A 1 -17.44 -36.81 41.01
C MET A 1 -17.38 -36.13 39.67
N ASP A 2 -17.46 -34.82 39.74
CA ASP A 2 -18.08 -33.93 38.78
C ASP A 2 -17.22 -33.59 37.55
N GLU A 3 -17.91 -32.90 36.64
CA GLU A 3 -17.46 -31.85 35.72
C GLU A 3 -17.20 -32.13 34.24
N ASN A 4 -18.04 -31.43 33.46
CA ASN A 4 -17.82 -30.76 32.19
C ASN A 4 -17.92 -31.52 30.86
N ASN A 5 -19.19 -31.66 30.48
CA ASN A 5 -19.73 -31.71 29.13
C ASN A 5 -19.59 -30.35 28.42
N ASN A 6 -18.98 -30.31 27.23
CA ASN A 6 -19.04 -29.13 26.36
C ASN A 6 -19.21 -29.57 24.89
N ASN A 7 -20.46 -29.75 24.49
CA ASN A 7 -20.87 -29.95 23.10
C ASN A 7 -21.04 -28.58 22.41
N ASN A 8 -20.15 -28.25 21.47
CA ASN A 8 -20.33 -27.16 20.53
C ASN A 8 -21.30 -27.61 19.42
N ASN A 9 -22.56 -27.19 19.52
CA ASN A 9 -23.54 -27.29 18.44
C ASN A 9 -23.81 -25.87 17.91
N PHE A 10 -23.29 -25.58 16.71
CA PHE A 10 -23.63 -24.37 15.96
C PHE A 10 -25.06 -24.53 15.42
N ASN A 11 -26.01 -23.83 16.03
CA ASN A 11 -27.31 -23.53 15.41
C ASN A 11 -27.69 -22.07 15.69
N GLU A 12 -28.27 -21.49 14.66
CA GLU A 12 -28.68 -20.10 14.43
C GLU A 12 -29.23 -19.34 15.65
N VAL A 13 -28.71 -18.13 15.89
CA VAL A 13 -29.29 -17.15 16.82
C VAL A 13 -30.22 -16.23 16.03
N PRO A 14 -31.52 -16.10 16.38
CA PRO A 14 -32.42 -15.13 15.76
C PRO A 14 -32.05 -13.70 16.23
N MET A 15 -32.04 -12.75 15.30
CA MET A 15 -31.83 -11.33 15.58
C MET A 15 -33.03 -10.75 16.34
N GLU A 16 -32.83 -10.35 17.59
CA GLU A 16 -33.79 -9.60 18.40
C GLU A 16 -33.76 -8.10 18.01
N PRO A 17 -34.90 -7.40 17.93
CA PRO A 17 -34.92 -5.98 17.52
C PRO A 17 -34.39 -5.06 18.63
N LEU A 18 -33.49 -4.15 18.25
CA LEU A 18 -32.87 -3.15 19.14
C LEU A 18 -33.92 -2.17 19.71
N ASN A 19 -34.05 -2.16 21.03
CA ASN A 19 -34.91 -1.25 21.82
C ASN A 19 -34.19 0.09 22.08
N SER A 20 -34.89 1.21 21.89
CA SER A 20 -34.37 2.59 21.87
C SER A 20 -33.92 3.17 23.22
N ASN A 21 -34.00 2.43 24.33
CA ASN A 21 -33.88 3.00 25.67
C ASN A 21 -32.49 2.96 26.32
N ASN A 22 -31.43 2.58 25.60
CA ASN A 22 -30.09 2.42 26.21
C ASN A 22 -28.94 3.13 25.47
N ILE A 23 -29.18 4.35 24.96
CA ILE A 23 -28.09 5.20 24.46
C ILE A 23 -27.74 6.24 25.53
N ASN A 24 -26.72 5.96 26.34
CA ASN A 24 -26.08 6.96 27.19
C ASN A 24 -25.16 7.85 26.32
N LEU A 25 -25.58 9.09 26.05
CA LEU A 25 -24.70 10.13 25.50
C LEU A 25 -24.01 10.93 26.63
N PRO A 26 -22.75 11.38 26.45
CA PRO A 26 -22.10 12.31 27.38
C PRO A 26 -22.74 13.72 27.32
N PRO A 27 -22.67 14.51 28.43
CA PRO A 27 -23.48 15.71 28.61
C PRO A 27 -23.06 16.91 27.73
N ALA A 28 -24.06 17.64 27.24
CA ALA A 28 -23.92 18.86 26.46
C ALA A 28 -23.43 20.04 27.31
N ILE A 29 -22.52 20.84 26.74
CA ILE A 29 -22.04 22.11 27.31
C ILE A 29 -23.12 23.17 27.07
N HIS A 30 -23.63 23.74 28.17
CA HIS A 30 -24.50 24.91 28.19
C HIS A 30 -23.74 26.18 27.77
N SER A 31 -24.38 27.04 26.96
CA SER A 31 -24.08 28.47 26.96
C SER A 31 -25.40 29.25 26.98
N ASP A 32 -25.64 29.93 28.10
CA ASP A 32 -26.71 30.91 28.29
C ASP A 32 -26.51 32.13 27.39
N ALA A 33 -27.61 32.64 26.81
CA ALA A 33 -27.75 34.06 26.50
C ALA A 33 -29.24 34.45 26.55
N SER A 34 -29.52 35.42 27.41
CA SER A 34 -30.81 36.03 27.70
C SER A 34 -31.24 37.05 26.63
N THR A 35 -32.58 37.17 26.53
CA THR A 35 -33.54 38.02 25.79
C THR A 35 -33.34 39.57 25.89
N PRO A 36 -34.19 40.49 25.31
CA PRO A 36 -35.38 40.31 24.44
C PRO A 36 -35.59 41.32 23.26
N GLY A 37 -36.51 40.97 22.34
CA GLY A 37 -37.63 41.82 21.92
C GLY A 37 -37.47 42.76 20.71
N ARG A 38 -38.29 42.53 19.66
CA ARG A 38 -39.14 43.53 18.98
C ARG A 38 -39.99 42.87 17.89
N ASP A 39 -41.30 43.02 18.05
CA ASP A 39 -42.35 42.68 17.08
C ASP A 39 -42.32 43.68 15.92
N GLU A 40 -42.38 43.20 14.67
CA GLU A 40 -43.08 43.88 13.58
C GLU A 40 -43.64 42.82 12.60
N ASP A 41 -44.96 42.78 12.49
CA ASP A 41 -45.74 42.08 11.48
C ASP A 41 -45.54 42.73 10.11
N VAL A 42 -45.10 41.98 9.09
CA VAL A 42 -45.30 42.37 7.68
C VAL A 42 -45.66 41.16 6.80
N VAL A 43 -46.97 40.97 6.67
CA VAL A 43 -47.76 40.70 5.46
C VAL A 43 -47.07 40.05 4.24
N ILE A 44 -47.60 38.89 3.89
CA ILE A 44 -47.40 38.15 2.63
C ILE A 44 -47.87 39.00 1.43
N ALA A 45 -46.95 39.37 0.53
CA ALA A 45 -47.28 39.89 -0.79
C ALA A 45 -46.57 39.06 -1.87
N LEU A 46 -47.37 38.32 -2.64
CA LEU A 46 -46.98 37.69 -3.90
C LEU A 46 -46.64 38.80 -4.91
N GLY A 47 -45.37 38.88 -5.33
CA GLY A 47 -44.90 39.82 -6.33
C GLY A 47 -43.77 39.23 -7.15
N SER A 48 -44.10 38.82 -8.37
CA SER A 48 -43.14 38.40 -9.39
C SER A 48 -42.18 39.54 -9.74
N SER A 49 -40.89 39.39 -9.43
CA SER A 49 -39.83 40.14 -10.10
C SER A 49 -38.53 39.34 -10.08
N SER A 50 -37.99 39.09 -11.27
CA SER A 50 -36.75 38.36 -11.51
C SER A 50 -35.57 39.07 -10.83
N PRO A 51 -34.65 38.37 -10.13
CA PRO A 51 -33.45 39.01 -9.65
C PRO A 51 -32.48 39.23 -10.81
N LYS A 52 -32.11 40.51 -11.00
CA LYS A 52 -31.01 40.97 -11.86
C LYS A 52 -29.72 40.22 -11.48
N LYS A 53 -28.95 39.83 -12.50
CA LYS A 53 -27.57 39.36 -12.38
C LYS A 53 -26.74 40.39 -11.61
N THR A 54 -26.47 40.13 -10.34
CA THR A 54 -25.34 40.69 -9.60
C THR A 54 -24.08 39.93 -9.99
N ASP A 55 -23.01 40.70 -10.16
CA ASP A 55 -21.73 40.34 -10.71
C ASP A 55 -21.15 39.04 -10.13
N GLU A 56 -20.80 38.10 -11.02
CA GLU A 56 -19.96 36.96 -10.68
C GLU A 56 -18.61 37.50 -10.18
N VAL A 57 -18.41 37.43 -8.86
CA VAL A 57 -17.08 37.46 -8.26
C VAL A 57 -16.29 36.32 -8.91
N ASP A 58 -15.26 36.73 -9.65
CA ASP A 58 -14.30 35.90 -10.36
C ASP A 58 -13.86 34.75 -9.43
N LYS A 59 -14.36 33.53 -9.70
CA LYS A 59 -13.88 32.34 -9.01
C LYS A 59 -12.40 32.20 -9.37
N PRO A 60 -11.48 32.11 -8.38
CA PRO A 60 -10.07 31.89 -8.70
C PRO A 60 -9.93 30.61 -9.53
N PRO A 61 -8.97 30.57 -10.47
CA PRO A 61 -8.85 29.51 -11.45
C PRO A 61 -8.69 28.16 -10.74
N VAL A 62 -9.43 27.18 -11.26
CA VAL A 62 -9.35 25.75 -10.91
C VAL A 62 -7.88 25.33 -10.89
N GLU A 63 -7.45 24.72 -9.77
CA GLU A 63 -6.10 24.20 -9.54
C GLU A 63 -5.57 23.51 -10.82
N ASP A 64 -4.60 24.13 -11.48
CA ASP A 64 -3.85 23.50 -12.56
C ASP A 64 -3.11 22.30 -11.96
N ASN A 65 -3.41 21.09 -12.46
CA ASN A 65 -2.72 19.86 -12.13
C ASN A 65 -1.30 19.87 -12.73
N SER A 66 -0.52 20.89 -12.39
CA SER A 66 0.89 20.98 -12.71
C SER A 66 1.64 20.01 -11.80
N ASN A 67 1.71 18.75 -12.23
CA ASN A 67 2.54 17.75 -11.57
C ASN A 67 3.97 18.29 -11.48
N VAL A 68 4.43 18.53 -10.26
CA VAL A 68 5.80 18.98 -9.99
C VAL A 68 6.75 17.84 -10.39
N GLY A 69 7.83 18.17 -11.11
CA GLY A 69 8.81 17.16 -11.52
C GLY A 69 9.46 16.48 -10.32
N PHE A 70 9.77 15.18 -10.42
CA PHE A 70 10.33 14.38 -9.32
C PHE A 70 11.57 15.02 -8.66
N PHE A 71 12.52 15.50 -9.46
CA PHE A 71 13.73 16.15 -8.94
C PHE A 71 13.45 17.51 -8.28
N GLN A 72 12.37 18.19 -8.66
CA GLN A 72 11.96 19.47 -8.07
C GLN A 72 11.33 19.28 -6.67
N LEU A 73 10.94 18.06 -6.29
CA LEU A 73 10.56 17.74 -4.91
C LEU A 73 11.76 17.89 -3.97
N PHE A 74 12.98 17.57 -4.42
CA PHE A 74 14.21 17.66 -3.63
C PHE A 74 14.80 19.07 -3.51
N ARG A 75 14.07 20.12 -3.92
CA ARG A 75 14.57 21.51 -3.92
C ARG A 75 14.98 22.05 -2.54
N PHE A 76 14.54 21.41 -1.45
CA PHE A 76 14.80 21.83 -0.07
C PHE A 76 15.99 21.10 0.57
N ALA A 77 16.68 20.25 -0.19
CA ALA A 77 17.84 19.49 0.26
C ALA A 77 19.09 20.37 0.41
N ASP A 78 19.73 20.29 1.58
CA ASP A 78 21.07 20.85 1.81
C ASP A 78 22.16 19.83 1.44
N GLY A 79 23.43 20.26 1.48
CA GLY A 79 24.57 19.37 1.26
C GLY A 79 24.64 18.17 2.21
N LEU A 80 24.20 18.33 3.48
CA LEU A 80 24.08 17.21 4.42
C LEU A 80 22.97 16.23 4.03
N ASP A 81 21.84 16.73 3.50
CA ASP A 81 20.74 15.87 3.06
C ASP A 81 21.17 15.11 1.80
N CYS A 82 21.94 15.74 0.91
CA CYS A 82 22.55 15.06 -0.24
C CYS A 82 23.51 13.94 0.18
N ALA A 83 24.38 14.19 1.16
CA ALA A 83 25.28 13.17 1.70
C ALA A 83 24.50 12.01 2.33
N LEU A 84 23.47 12.30 3.13
CA LEU A 84 22.58 11.28 3.71
C LEU A 84 21.88 10.46 2.62
N MET A 85 21.33 11.10 1.59
CA MET A 85 20.69 10.38 0.48
C MET A 85 21.67 9.46 -0.25
N ILE A 86 22.91 9.89 -0.49
CA ILE A 86 23.94 9.05 -1.13
C ILE A 86 24.25 7.81 -0.27
N VAL A 87 24.49 8.01 1.03
CA VAL A 87 24.77 6.92 1.96
C VAL A 87 23.57 5.97 2.07
N GLY A 88 22.36 6.52 2.15
CA GLY A 88 21.12 5.75 2.16
C GLY A 88 20.89 4.96 0.88
N SER A 89 21.22 5.52 -0.30
CA SER A 89 21.18 4.81 -1.58
C SER A 89 22.17 3.65 -1.64
N ILE A 90 23.40 3.82 -1.14
CA ILE A 90 24.39 2.73 -1.07
C ILE A 90 23.87 1.63 -0.13
N GLY A 91 23.31 2.02 1.02
CA GLY A 91 22.65 1.09 1.95
C GLY A 91 21.51 0.32 1.29
N ALA A 92 20.62 1.00 0.57
CA ALA A 92 19.48 0.40 -0.13
C ALA A 92 19.92 -0.61 -1.19
N ILE A 93 20.95 -0.27 -1.97
CA ILE A 93 21.49 -1.18 -2.99
C ILE A 93 22.09 -2.41 -2.33
N ALA A 94 22.90 -2.23 -1.28
CA ALA A 94 23.55 -3.33 -0.56
C ALA A 94 22.53 -4.24 0.14
N ALA A 95 21.50 -3.65 0.77
CA ALA A 95 20.41 -4.39 1.40
C ALA A 95 19.59 -5.18 0.38
N GLY A 96 19.29 -4.60 -0.79
CA GLY A 96 18.54 -5.29 -1.84
C GLY A 96 19.26 -6.52 -2.43
N VAL A 97 20.59 -6.48 -2.53
CA VAL A 97 21.41 -7.62 -3.01
C VAL A 97 21.45 -8.78 -2.00
N ALA A 98 21.13 -8.51 -0.73
CA ALA A 98 21.34 -9.47 0.34
C ALA A 98 20.42 -10.72 0.23
N LEU A 99 19.18 -10.57 -0.25
CA LEU A 99 18.27 -11.71 -0.49
C LEU A 99 18.76 -12.66 -1.61
N PRO A 100 19.14 -12.16 -2.80
CA PRO A 100 19.84 -12.97 -3.80
C PRO A 100 21.13 -13.61 -3.31
N ALA A 101 21.95 -12.88 -2.55
CA ALA A 101 23.19 -13.40 -1.99
C ALA A 101 22.92 -14.57 -1.02
N LEU A 102 21.87 -14.47 -0.21
CA LEU A 102 21.40 -15.55 0.67
C LEU A 102 21.05 -16.83 -0.11
N SER A 103 20.47 -16.69 -1.30
CA SER A 103 20.13 -17.82 -2.17
C SER A 103 21.37 -18.61 -2.63
N ILE A 104 22.50 -17.93 -2.87
CA ILE A 104 23.78 -18.57 -3.20
C ILE A 104 24.30 -19.39 -2.01
N VAL A 105 24.24 -18.81 -0.80
CA VAL A 105 24.69 -19.52 0.41
C VAL A 105 23.80 -20.73 0.69
N LEU A 106 22.49 -20.61 0.49
CA LEU A 106 21.56 -21.74 0.59
C LEU A 106 21.89 -22.86 -0.42
N GLY A 107 22.24 -22.48 -1.65
CA GLY A 107 22.78 -23.41 -2.65
C GLY A 107 24.01 -24.18 -2.18
N LYS A 108 24.95 -23.48 -1.52
CA LYS A 108 26.16 -24.09 -0.94
C LYS A 108 25.83 -25.10 0.16
N VAL A 109 24.87 -24.80 1.04
CA VAL A 109 24.40 -25.77 2.05
C VAL A 109 23.90 -27.04 1.39
N MET A 110 23.07 -26.91 0.34
CA MET A 110 22.54 -28.07 -0.38
C MET A 110 23.63 -28.88 -1.10
N ASN A 111 24.69 -28.21 -1.57
CA ASN A 111 25.80 -28.87 -2.22
C ASN A 111 26.58 -29.81 -1.26
N VAL A 112 26.72 -29.42 0.02
CA VAL A 112 27.42 -30.23 1.05
C VAL A 112 26.74 -31.59 1.28
N PHE A 113 25.41 -31.65 1.18
CA PHE A 113 24.63 -32.88 1.34
C PHE A 113 24.49 -33.70 0.06
N THR A 114 25.14 -33.30 -1.03
CA THR A 114 25.05 -34.03 -2.30
C THR A 114 25.88 -35.31 -2.23
N TYR A 115 25.33 -36.40 -2.77
CA TYR A 115 25.94 -37.74 -2.76
C TYR A 115 27.39 -37.78 -3.24
N GLN A 116 27.77 -36.91 -4.19
CA GLN A 116 29.13 -36.81 -4.71
C GLN A 116 30.13 -36.31 -3.66
N GLU A 117 29.74 -35.34 -2.83
CA GLU A 117 30.59 -34.75 -1.81
C GLU A 117 30.74 -35.69 -0.62
N LEU A 118 29.64 -36.33 -0.19
CA LEU A 118 29.63 -37.32 0.89
C LEU A 118 30.49 -38.56 0.63
N ARG A 119 30.84 -38.84 -0.63
CA ARG A 119 31.67 -39.99 -1.02
C ARG A 119 33.17 -39.67 -1.04
N ARG A 120 33.57 -38.40 -0.91
CA ARG A 120 34.98 -38.02 -0.87
C ARG A 120 35.60 -38.48 0.46
N PRO A 121 36.71 -39.23 0.45
CA PRO A 121 37.28 -39.84 1.66
C PRO A 121 37.76 -38.83 2.70
N ASP A 122 38.13 -37.61 2.28
CA ASP A 122 38.61 -36.54 3.17
C ASP A 122 37.52 -35.49 3.49
N PHE A 123 36.25 -35.76 3.18
CA PHE A 123 35.18 -34.77 3.32
C PHE A 123 34.58 -34.75 4.73
N ASP A 124 34.89 -33.69 5.47
CA ASP A 124 34.29 -33.42 6.76
C ASP A 124 33.07 -32.49 6.61
N VAL A 125 31.90 -33.10 6.70
CA VAL A 125 30.59 -32.43 6.63
C VAL A 125 30.49 -31.32 7.70
N TYR A 126 30.98 -31.55 8.92
CA TYR A 126 30.88 -30.56 9.99
C TYR A 126 31.72 -29.32 9.68
N LYS A 127 32.93 -29.53 9.15
CA LYS A 127 33.82 -28.44 8.76
C LYS A 127 33.22 -27.59 7.64
N GLU A 128 32.69 -28.22 6.59
CA GLU A 128 32.07 -27.51 5.46
C GLU A 128 30.80 -26.76 5.89
N ILE A 129 29.91 -27.38 6.67
CA ILE A 129 28.70 -26.70 7.19
C ILE A 129 29.08 -25.53 8.09
N SER A 130 30.10 -25.68 8.95
CA SER A 130 30.55 -24.60 9.83
C SER A 130 31.09 -23.40 9.04
N ALA A 131 31.80 -23.65 7.93
CA ALA A 131 32.26 -22.59 7.03
C ALA A 131 31.09 -21.91 6.32
N VAL A 132 30.08 -22.67 5.88
CA VAL A 132 28.87 -22.12 5.25
C VAL A 132 28.02 -21.32 6.25
N ALA A 133 27.92 -21.76 7.51
CA ALA A 133 27.25 -21.05 8.58
C ALA A 133 27.88 -19.68 8.87
N LEU A 134 29.20 -19.55 8.77
CA LEU A 134 29.87 -18.25 8.91
C LEU A 134 29.47 -17.27 7.79
N TYR A 135 29.24 -17.73 6.56
CA TYR A 135 28.72 -16.85 5.50
C TYR A 135 27.33 -16.31 5.81
N PHE A 136 26.44 -17.08 6.45
CA PHE A 136 25.14 -16.57 6.91
C PHE A 136 25.32 -15.45 7.93
N VAL A 137 26.25 -15.61 8.88
CA VAL A 137 26.55 -14.59 9.90
C VAL A 137 27.10 -13.32 9.25
N TYR A 138 28.05 -13.44 8.32
CA TYR A 138 28.61 -12.27 7.62
C TYR A 138 27.56 -11.52 6.79
N ILE A 139 26.69 -12.23 6.07
CA ILE A 139 25.59 -11.60 5.32
C ILE A 139 24.59 -10.94 6.27
N ALA A 140 24.24 -11.59 7.39
CA ALA A 140 23.31 -11.02 8.36
C ALA A 140 23.82 -9.72 8.98
N ILE A 141 25.10 -9.68 9.36
CA ILE A 141 25.74 -8.46 9.89
C ILE A 141 25.76 -7.37 8.81
N GLY A 142 26.18 -7.70 7.58
CA GLY A 142 26.19 -6.74 6.47
C GLY A 142 24.80 -6.19 6.14
N MET A 143 23.79 -7.06 6.07
CA MET A 143 22.39 -6.71 5.84
C MET A 143 21.85 -5.81 6.95
N PHE A 144 22.14 -6.11 8.23
CA PHE A 144 21.71 -5.29 9.36
C PHE A 144 22.20 -3.85 9.23
N PHE A 145 23.50 -3.64 8.99
CA PHE A 145 24.06 -2.30 8.83
C PHE A 145 23.56 -1.61 7.55
N ALA A 146 23.47 -2.34 6.44
CA ALA A 146 22.98 -1.79 5.18
C ALA A 146 21.52 -1.32 5.26
N SER A 147 20.63 -2.16 5.80
CA SER A 147 19.22 -1.82 6.00
C SER A 147 19.03 -0.71 7.04
N TYR A 148 19.84 -0.69 8.10
CA TYR A 148 19.81 0.40 9.06
C TYR A 148 20.21 1.73 8.40
N LEU A 149 21.30 1.77 7.64
CA LEU A 149 21.74 2.96 6.92
C LEU A 149 20.72 3.42 5.88
N GLU A 150 20.13 2.48 5.12
CA GLU A 150 19.04 2.75 4.19
C GLU A 150 17.90 3.51 4.88
N VAL A 151 17.29 2.90 5.90
CA VAL A 151 16.08 3.43 6.54
C VAL A 151 16.40 4.70 7.32
N ALA A 152 17.51 4.72 8.08
CA ALA A 152 17.88 5.87 8.89
C ALA A 152 18.22 7.09 8.02
N CYS A 153 19.07 6.94 7.01
CA CYS A 153 19.49 8.07 6.19
C CYS A 153 18.34 8.66 5.36
N TRP A 154 17.50 7.81 4.73
CA TRP A 154 16.34 8.29 3.98
C TRP A 154 15.27 8.92 4.87
N SER A 155 15.02 8.36 6.06
CA SER A 155 14.06 8.92 7.01
C SER A 155 14.53 10.27 7.56
N ILE A 156 15.80 10.39 7.94
CA ILE A 156 16.37 11.65 8.46
C ILE A 156 16.39 12.73 7.36
N ALA A 157 16.79 12.38 6.13
CA ALA A 157 16.81 13.31 5.01
C ALA A 157 15.39 13.80 4.66
N GLY A 158 14.40 12.90 4.64
CA GLY A 158 12.99 13.24 4.41
C GLY A 158 12.41 14.14 5.50
N GLU A 159 12.69 13.85 6.78
CA GLU A 159 12.22 14.66 7.91
C GLU A 159 12.81 16.09 7.88
N ARG A 160 14.12 16.21 7.66
CA ARG A 160 14.81 17.52 7.58
C ARG A 160 14.23 18.39 6.47
N GLN A 161 14.01 17.81 5.29
CA GLN A 161 13.39 18.50 4.16
C GLN A 161 11.92 18.86 4.42
N SER A 162 11.17 17.96 5.06
CA SER A 162 9.77 18.20 5.46
C SER A 162 9.64 19.37 6.42
N VAL A 163 10.49 19.45 7.45
CA VAL A 163 10.50 20.57 8.40
C VAL A 163 10.79 21.90 7.70
N ARG A 164 11.73 21.93 6.73
CA ARG A 164 12.00 23.14 5.94
C ARG A 164 10.85 23.52 5.04
N CYS A 165 10.27 22.54 4.34
CA CYS A 165 9.09 22.71 3.51
C CYS A 165 7.95 23.31 4.34
N ARG A 166 7.65 22.73 5.51
CA ARG A 166 6.59 23.20 6.42
C ARG A 166 6.83 24.64 6.92
N LYS A 167 8.07 24.99 7.25
CA LYS A 167 8.43 26.37 7.64
C LYS A 167 8.21 27.36 6.50
N GLN A 168 8.64 27.03 5.29
CA GLN A 168 8.44 27.90 4.12
C GLN A 168 6.97 27.98 3.71
N TYR A 169 6.25 26.87 3.79
CA TYR A 169 4.83 26.80 3.47
C TYR A 169 4.02 27.68 4.44
N LEU A 170 4.26 27.56 5.75
CA LEU A 170 3.62 28.42 6.74
C LEU A 170 3.97 29.90 6.53
N LYS A 171 5.24 30.22 6.24
CA LYS A 171 5.69 31.59 5.95
C LYS A 171 5.02 32.17 4.70
N ALA A 172 4.82 31.35 3.65
CA ALA A 172 4.16 31.77 2.42
C ALA A 172 2.67 32.04 2.67
N ILE A 173 1.99 31.12 3.37
CA ILE A 173 0.58 31.29 3.74
C ILE A 173 0.38 32.58 4.53
N LEU A 174 1.16 32.83 5.60
CA LEU A 174 1.01 34.01 6.45
C LEU A 174 1.30 35.36 5.75
N ARG A 175 1.88 35.34 4.55
CA ARG A 175 2.19 36.54 3.75
C ARG A 175 1.17 36.81 2.65
N GLN A 176 0.16 35.95 2.53
CA GLN A 176 -0.84 36.07 1.49
C GLN A 176 -1.81 37.22 1.78
N GLU A 177 -2.36 37.81 0.72
CA GLU A 177 -3.32 38.92 0.84
C GLU A 177 -4.67 38.47 1.42
N ILE A 178 -5.41 39.41 2.02
CA ILE A 178 -6.69 39.12 2.67
C ILE A 178 -7.71 38.49 1.72
N GLY A 179 -7.74 38.92 0.45
CA GLY A 179 -8.64 38.36 -0.57
C GLY A 179 -8.43 36.88 -0.87
N TRP A 180 -7.21 36.36 -0.67
CA TRP A 180 -6.95 34.92 -0.80
C TRP A 180 -7.56 34.11 0.36
N TYR A 181 -7.60 34.70 1.56
CA TYR A 181 -8.24 34.09 2.72
C TYR A 181 -9.76 34.11 2.61
N ASP A 182 -10.34 35.10 1.91
CA ASP A 182 -11.80 35.17 1.68
C ASP A 182 -12.30 34.04 0.76
N VAL A 183 -11.46 33.57 -0.17
CA VAL A 183 -11.76 32.45 -1.07
C VAL A 183 -11.29 31.08 -0.55
N THR A 184 -10.37 31.05 0.43
CA THR A 184 -9.78 29.81 0.96
C THR A 184 -10.37 29.44 2.31
N LYS A 185 -10.96 28.24 2.42
CA LYS A 185 -11.53 27.76 3.69
C LYS A 185 -10.46 27.63 4.78
N SER A 186 -10.53 28.47 5.81
CA SER A 186 -9.60 28.48 6.94
C SER A 186 -9.48 27.13 7.68
N SER A 187 -10.60 26.40 7.84
CA SER A 187 -10.63 25.08 8.48
C SER A 187 -9.90 23.98 7.70
N GLU A 188 -9.74 24.15 6.39
CA GLU A 188 -9.06 23.20 5.52
C GLU A 188 -7.54 23.46 5.48
N LEU A 189 -7.13 24.70 5.72
CA LEU A 189 -5.76 25.15 5.54
C LEU A 189 -4.78 24.48 6.50
N ALA A 190 -5.11 24.43 7.80
CA ALA A 190 -4.26 23.79 8.80
C ALA A 190 -4.09 22.28 8.52
N THR A 191 -5.19 21.62 8.14
CA THR A 191 -5.20 20.20 7.76
C THR A 191 -4.36 19.96 6.51
N ARG A 192 -4.52 20.77 5.45
CA ARG A 192 -3.73 20.68 4.21
C ARG A 192 -2.23 20.84 4.47
N ILE A 193 -1.82 21.76 5.36
CA ILE A 193 -0.40 21.92 5.71
C ILE A 193 0.11 20.64 6.35
N ALA A 194 -0.59 20.09 7.35
CA ALA A 194 -0.16 18.89 8.05
C ALA A 194 -0.13 17.66 7.11
N SER A 195 -1.22 17.39 6.40
CA SER A 195 -1.35 16.22 5.53
C SER A 195 -0.38 16.25 4.34
N ASN A 196 -0.28 17.40 3.65
CA ASN A 196 0.54 17.48 2.44
C ASN A 196 2.03 17.46 2.78
N THR A 197 2.44 18.00 3.94
CA THR A 197 3.85 17.92 4.38
C THR A 197 4.24 16.51 4.83
N GLN A 198 3.31 15.78 5.45
CA GLN A 198 3.53 14.36 5.77
C GLN A 198 3.61 13.51 4.49
N LEU A 199 2.67 13.68 3.55
CA LEU A 199 2.71 12.96 2.28
C LEU A 199 4.00 13.27 1.50
N PHE A 200 4.45 14.53 1.52
CA PHE A 200 5.72 14.93 0.95
C PHE A 200 6.90 14.21 1.60
N GLN A 201 6.98 14.18 2.94
CA GLN A 201 8.02 13.48 3.70
C GLN A 201 8.08 11.99 3.35
N GLU A 202 6.93 11.31 3.34
CA GLU A 202 6.84 9.89 2.99
C GLU A 202 7.33 9.65 1.55
N ALA A 203 6.92 10.52 0.62
CA ALA A 203 7.27 10.41 -0.79
C ALA A 203 8.77 10.57 -1.08
N ILE A 204 9.45 11.54 -0.45
CA ILE A 204 10.88 11.81 -0.69
C ILE A 204 11.82 11.03 0.23
N GLY A 205 11.32 10.48 1.33
CA GLY A 205 12.07 9.72 2.31
C GLY A 205 11.97 8.21 2.06
N GLU A 206 11.08 7.56 2.81
CA GLU A 206 10.93 6.10 2.84
C GLU A 206 10.67 5.50 1.44
N LYS A 207 9.78 6.10 0.64
CA LYS A 207 9.38 5.51 -0.65
C LYS A 207 10.52 5.47 -1.67
N VAL A 208 11.44 6.45 -1.64
CA VAL A 208 12.60 6.44 -2.54
C VAL A 208 13.62 5.40 -2.11
N GLY A 209 13.86 5.24 -0.80
CA GLY A 209 14.69 4.16 -0.26
C GLY A 209 14.18 2.79 -0.69
N ASN A 210 12.89 2.52 -0.42
CA ASN A 210 12.24 1.28 -0.81
C ASN A 210 12.28 1.04 -2.33
N PHE A 211 12.08 2.09 -3.14
CA PHE A 211 12.15 1.98 -4.60
C PHE A 211 13.56 1.54 -5.05
N LEU A 212 14.61 2.15 -4.51
CA LEU A 212 15.99 1.76 -4.81
C LEU A 212 16.30 0.34 -4.32
N HIS A 213 15.82 -0.03 -3.14
CA HIS A 213 15.96 -1.38 -2.58
C HIS A 213 15.33 -2.42 -3.51
N PHE A 214 14.04 -2.30 -3.81
CA PHE A 214 13.34 -3.28 -4.65
C PHE A 214 13.90 -3.31 -6.07
N THR A 215 14.33 -2.17 -6.63
CA THR A 215 15.00 -2.14 -7.93
C THR A 215 16.34 -2.88 -7.88
N SER A 216 17.13 -2.70 -6.81
CA SER A 216 18.38 -3.43 -6.59
C SER A 216 18.13 -4.93 -6.43
N THR A 217 17.16 -5.33 -5.61
CA THR A 217 16.75 -6.73 -5.41
C THR A 217 16.33 -7.37 -6.74
N PHE A 218 15.50 -6.67 -7.52
CA PHE A 218 15.06 -7.10 -8.84
C PHE A 218 16.26 -7.34 -9.78
N ILE A 219 17.10 -6.33 -9.99
CA ILE A 219 18.25 -6.40 -10.90
C ILE A 219 19.24 -7.49 -10.46
N SER A 220 19.61 -7.51 -9.18
CA SER A 220 20.58 -8.48 -8.65
C SER A 220 20.05 -9.92 -8.67
N GLY A 221 18.75 -10.13 -8.43
CA GLY A 221 18.08 -11.42 -8.58
C GLY A 221 18.21 -12.01 -9.98
N PHE A 222 17.92 -11.22 -11.02
CA PHE A 222 18.07 -11.68 -12.40
C PHE A 222 19.53 -11.92 -12.77
N ILE A 223 20.44 -11.03 -12.38
CA ILE A 223 21.87 -11.20 -12.66
C ILE A 223 22.37 -12.50 -12.02
N ILE A 224 22.10 -12.73 -10.73
CA ILE A 224 22.54 -13.94 -10.03
C ILE A 224 21.90 -15.20 -10.61
N GLY A 225 20.61 -15.15 -10.95
CA GLY A 225 19.91 -16.27 -11.60
C GLY A 225 20.50 -16.61 -12.97
N LEU A 226 20.72 -15.62 -13.83
CA LEU A 226 21.30 -15.80 -15.16
C LEU A 226 22.75 -16.26 -15.11
N VAL A 227 23.54 -15.71 -14.18
CA VAL A 227 24.94 -16.08 -13.99
C VAL A 227 25.05 -17.52 -13.49
N ASN A 228 24.20 -17.99 -12.58
CA ASN A 228 24.31 -19.36 -12.04
C ASN A 228 23.71 -20.43 -12.97
N GLY A 229 22.70 -20.08 -13.77
CA GLY A 229 22.03 -21.05 -14.64
C GLY A 229 21.01 -20.42 -15.57
N TRP A 230 21.50 -19.93 -16.71
CA TRP A 230 20.70 -19.20 -17.70
C TRP A 230 19.50 -19.99 -18.25
N GLN A 231 19.61 -21.31 -18.44
CA GLN A 231 18.54 -22.14 -19.01
C GLN A 231 17.28 -22.13 -18.13
N LEU A 232 17.44 -22.37 -16.82
CA LEU A 232 16.34 -22.37 -15.86
C LEU A 232 15.85 -20.94 -15.57
N ALA A 233 16.78 -19.97 -15.47
CA ALA A 233 16.44 -18.57 -15.22
C ALA A 233 15.53 -18.00 -16.34
N LEU A 234 15.81 -18.28 -17.61
CA LEU A 234 14.98 -17.82 -18.73
C LEU A 234 13.55 -18.38 -18.69
N VAL A 235 13.38 -19.63 -18.27
CA VAL A 235 12.04 -20.23 -18.12
C VAL A 235 11.24 -19.50 -17.03
N ILE A 236 11.87 -19.18 -15.90
CA ILE A 236 11.23 -18.44 -14.80
C ILE A 236 10.92 -16.99 -15.22
N ILE A 237 11.85 -16.35 -15.94
CA ILE A 237 11.66 -15.00 -16.50
C ILE A 237 10.46 -14.99 -17.46
N ALA A 238 10.30 -16.00 -18.32
CA ALA A 238 9.20 -16.08 -19.27
C ALA A 238 7.80 -16.11 -18.60
N VAL A 239 7.70 -16.62 -17.37
CA VAL A 239 6.43 -16.64 -16.60
C VAL A 239 6.16 -15.31 -15.88
N THR A 240 7.18 -14.45 -15.70
CA THR A 240 7.05 -13.19 -14.94
C THR A 240 6.11 -12.18 -15.60
N PRO A 241 6.13 -11.95 -16.93
CA PRO A 241 5.16 -11.09 -17.60
C PRO A 241 3.70 -11.55 -17.44
N LEU A 242 3.47 -12.86 -17.40
CA LEU A 242 2.13 -13.42 -17.18
C LEU A 242 1.61 -13.06 -15.78
N LEU A 243 2.45 -13.21 -14.75
CA LEU A 243 2.11 -12.81 -13.38
C LEU A 243 1.85 -11.30 -13.27
N ALA A 244 2.71 -10.48 -13.91
CA ALA A 244 2.54 -9.03 -13.96
C ALA A 244 1.24 -8.61 -14.66
N ALA A 245 0.86 -9.28 -15.75
CA ALA A 245 -0.39 -9.03 -16.45
C ALA A 245 -1.62 -9.34 -15.56
N CYS A 246 -1.60 -10.46 -14.84
CA CYS A 246 -2.66 -10.81 -13.88
C CYS A 246 -2.78 -9.77 -12.76
N GLY A 247 -1.65 -9.34 -12.17
CA GLY A 247 -1.62 -8.31 -11.14
C GLY A 247 -2.09 -6.94 -11.63
N ALA A 248 -1.69 -6.52 -12.83
CA ALA A 248 -2.11 -5.27 -13.45
C ALA A 248 -3.61 -5.26 -13.75
N PHE A 249 -4.13 -6.36 -14.30
CA PHE A 249 -5.56 -6.53 -14.55
C PHE A 249 -6.38 -6.46 -13.25
N MET A 250 -5.93 -7.17 -12.21
CA MET A 250 -6.56 -7.14 -10.88
C MET A 250 -6.56 -5.72 -10.29
N THR A 251 -5.43 -5.03 -10.33
CA THR A 251 -5.28 -3.67 -9.79
C THR A 251 -6.21 -2.70 -10.50
N LYS A 252 -6.24 -2.72 -11.84
CA LYS A 252 -7.14 -1.88 -12.64
C LYS A 252 -8.61 -2.12 -12.28
N MET A 253 -9.02 -3.39 -12.27
CA MET A 253 -10.39 -3.77 -11.95
C MET A 253 -10.79 -3.38 -10.52
N MET A 254 -9.88 -3.56 -9.56
CA MET A 254 -10.11 -3.23 -8.15
C MET A 254 -10.24 -1.72 -7.93
N THR A 255 -9.40 -0.92 -8.60
CA THR A 255 -9.49 0.54 -8.57
C THR A 255 -10.82 1.02 -9.16
N ASP A 256 -11.22 0.49 -10.31
CA ASP A 256 -12.49 0.86 -10.97
C ASP A 256 -13.70 0.51 -10.10
N LEU A 257 -13.72 -0.67 -9.49
CA LEU A 257 -14.80 -1.10 -8.59
C LEU A 257 -14.82 -0.32 -7.27
N THR A 258 -13.64 0.06 -6.76
CA THR A 258 -13.54 0.89 -5.56
C THR A 258 -14.10 2.28 -5.82
N LYS A 259 -13.73 2.90 -6.95
CA LYS A 259 -14.27 4.20 -7.35
C LYS A 259 -15.79 4.17 -7.51
N LYS A 260 -16.32 3.18 -8.24
CA LYS A 260 -17.78 3.00 -8.39
C LYS A 260 -18.49 2.79 -7.05
N GLY A 261 -17.87 2.04 -6.14
CA GLY A 261 -18.39 1.82 -4.79
C GLY A 261 -18.44 3.11 -3.97
N GLN A 262 -17.37 3.91 -4.03
CA GLN A 262 -17.32 5.23 -3.39
C GLN A 262 -18.35 6.20 -3.98
N ASP A 263 -18.50 6.25 -5.30
CA ASP A 263 -19.49 7.10 -5.97
C ASP A 263 -20.93 6.73 -5.57
N ALA A 264 -21.24 5.43 -5.48
CA ALA A 264 -22.56 4.96 -5.04
C ALA A 264 -22.81 5.28 -3.56
N TYR A 265 -21.78 5.14 -2.71
CA TYR A 265 -21.87 5.46 -1.29
C TYR A 265 -22.02 6.97 -1.07
N ALA A 266 -21.31 7.81 -1.83
CA ALA A 266 -21.42 9.26 -1.79
C ALA A 266 -22.83 9.74 -2.14
N LYS A 267 -23.50 9.11 -3.11
CA LYS A 267 -24.92 9.40 -3.43
C LYS A 267 -25.84 9.08 -2.26
N ALA A 268 -25.66 7.94 -1.60
CA ALA A 268 -26.44 7.59 -0.41
C ALA A 268 -26.16 8.58 0.75
N GLY A 269 -24.90 8.96 0.94
CA GLY A 269 -24.47 9.95 1.92
C GLY A 269 -25.10 11.33 1.69
N ALA A 270 -25.15 11.80 0.45
CA ALA A 270 -25.78 13.07 0.10
C ALA A 270 -27.28 13.09 0.43
N VAL A 271 -27.99 11.98 0.18
CA VAL A 271 -29.41 11.85 0.55
C VAL A 271 -29.57 11.88 2.07
N ALA A 272 -28.72 11.16 2.81
CA ALA A 272 -28.76 11.18 4.27
C ALA A 272 -28.46 12.58 4.83
N GLU A 273 -27.44 13.26 4.30
CA GLU A 273 -27.05 14.61 4.71
C GLU A 273 -28.19 15.62 4.49
N GLU A 274 -28.86 15.58 3.34
CA GLU A 274 -30.03 16.43 3.04
C GLU A 274 -31.17 16.22 4.06
N LYS A 275 -31.48 14.95 4.40
CA LYS A 275 -32.59 14.63 5.30
C LYS A 275 -32.27 14.87 6.76
N ILE A 276 -31.04 14.62 7.19
CA ILE A 276 -30.57 14.98 8.54
C ILE A 276 -30.53 16.51 8.71
N GLY A 277 -30.06 17.24 7.69
CA GLY A 277 -30.08 18.71 7.70
C GLY A 277 -31.48 19.31 7.79
N SER A 278 -32.49 18.58 7.30
CA SER A 278 -33.91 18.97 7.30
C SER A 278 -34.77 18.15 8.27
N ILE A 279 -34.17 17.60 9.34
CA ILE A 279 -34.84 16.62 10.22
C ILE A 279 -36.16 17.11 10.82
N ARG A 280 -36.26 18.41 11.14
CA ARG A 280 -37.49 19.02 11.65
C ARG A 280 -38.63 18.89 10.63
N THR A 281 -38.34 19.10 9.35
CA THR A 281 -39.32 18.97 8.26
C THR A 281 -39.75 17.51 8.11
N VAL A 282 -38.81 16.57 8.13
CA VAL A 282 -39.11 15.13 8.03
C VAL A 282 -40.03 14.69 9.17
N ALA A 283 -39.75 15.12 10.41
CA ALA A 283 -40.56 14.81 11.58
C ALA A 283 -41.96 15.46 11.50
N THR A 284 -42.08 16.71 11.03
CA THR A 284 -43.39 17.38 10.89
C THR A 284 -44.32 16.73 9.88
N PHE A 285 -43.77 16.03 8.87
CA PHE A 285 -44.56 15.29 7.88
C PHE A 285 -44.63 13.78 8.19
N SER A 286 -44.11 13.32 9.34
CA SER A 286 -43.98 11.90 9.69
C SER A 286 -43.34 11.06 8.58
N GLY A 287 -42.34 11.62 7.89
CA GLY A 287 -41.72 11.05 6.69
C GLY A 287 -40.54 10.09 6.94
N GLU A 288 -40.28 9.72 8.18
CA GLU A 288 -39.08 8.97 8.61
C GLU A 288 -38.94 7.62 7.89
N GLU A 289 -39.99 6.81 7.89
CA GLU A 289 -40.06 5.52 7.18
C GLU A 289 -39.76 5.66 5.68
N ARG A 290 -40.31 6.71 5.04
CA ARG A 290 -40.13 6.97 3.61
C ARG A 290 -38.68 7.30 3.28
N GLU A 291 -38.05 8.17 4.06
CA GLU A 291 -36.65 8.55 3.84
C GLU A 291 -35.69 7.41 4.21
N ASN A 292 -36.02 6.61 5.24
CA ASN A 292 -35.28 5.39 5.55
C ASN A 292 -35.30 4.39 4.39
N ALA A 293 -36.47 4.14 3.81
CA ALA A 293 -36.60 3.27 2.63
C ALA A 293 -35.80 3.81 1.43
N ARG A 294 -35.79 5.13 1.22
CA ARG A 294 -35.01 5.78 0.16
C ARG A 294 -33.50 5.66 0.41
N TYR A 295 -33.04 5.81 1.64
CA TYR A 295 -31.64 5.60 2.00
C TYR A 295 -31.24 4.13 1.80
N ALA A 296 -32.05 3.18 2.27
CA ALA A 296 -31.84 1.75 2.09
C ALA A 296 -31.76 1.35 0.60
N ALA A 297 -32.62 1.92 -0.26
CA ALA A 297 -32.58 1.68 -1.70
C ALA A 297 -31.25 2.14 -2.34
N ASN A 298 -30.74 3.31 -1.96
CA ASN A 298 -29.43 3.80 -2.43
C ASN A 298 -28.27 2.97 -1.86
N LEU A 299 -28.37 2.52 -0.61
CA LEU A 299 -27.36 1.67 0.02
C LEU A 299 -27.26 0.29 -0.64
N ASN A 300 -28.39 -0.25 -1.11
CA ASN A 300 -28.43 -1.54 -1.79
C ASN A 300 -27.60 -1.53 -3.09
N GLU A 301 -27.52 -0.38 -3.79
CA GLU A 301 -26.66 -0.25 -4.95
C GLU A 301 -25.18 -0.31 -4.59
N ALA A 302 -24.77 0.39 -3.51
CA ALA A 302 -23.41 0.30 -2.97
C ALA A 302 -23.10 -1.14 -2.50
N LEU A 303 -24.06 -1.83 -1.88
CA LEU A 303 -23.93 -3.23 -1.45
C LEU A 303 -23.70 -4.15 -2.65
N LYS A 304 -24.47 -4.04 -3.73
CA LYS A 304 -24.27 -4.86 -4.94
C LYS A 304 -22.88 -4.68 -5.54
N ILE A 305 -22.39 -3.44 -5.59
CA ILE A 305 -21.02 -3.14 -6.05
C ILE A 305 -19.99 -3.75 -5.10
N GLY A 306 -20.18 -3.60 -3.78
CA GLY A 306 -19.33 -4.20 -2.76
C GLY A 306 -19.26 -5.73 -2.86
N ARG A 307 -20.40 -6.40 -3.08
CA ARG A 307 -20.45 -7.87 -3.27
C ARG A 307 -19.68 -8.30 -4.52
N LYS A 308 -19.86 -7.59 -5.64
CA LYS A 308 -19.08 -7.84 -6.86
C LYS A 308 -17.58 -7.64 -6.60
N LYS A 309 -17.20 -6.54 -5.96
CA LYS A 309 -15.82 -6.24 -5.56
C LYS A 309 -15.23 -7.37 -4.71
N GLY A 310 -15.98 -7.91 -3.74
CA GLY A 310 -15.55 -9.04 -2.92
C GLY A 310 -15.23 -10.29 -3.74
N VAL A 311 -16.14 -10.68 -4.64
CA VAL A 311 -15.94 -11.85 -5.53
C VAL A 311 -14.74 -11.64 -6.46
N TYR A 312 -14.64 -10.48 -7.10
CA TYR A 312 -13.53 -10.17 -8.00
C TYR A 312 -12.19 -10.08 -7.28
N ASN A 313 -12.17 -9.57 -6.04
CA ASN A 313 -10.97 -9.55 -5.22
C ASN A 313 -10.53 -10.98 -4.85
N GLY A 314 -11.46 -11.84 -4.43
CA GLY A 314 -11.17 -13.24 -4.13
C GLY A 314 -10.64 -14.00 -5.36
N LEU A 315 -11.28 -13.84 -6.52
CA LEU A 315 -10.83 -14.45 -7.77
C LEU A 315 -9.47 -13.89 -8.23
N GLY A 316 -9.26 -12.58 -8.09
CA GLY A 316 -8.00 -11.91 -8.42
C GLY A 316 -6.84 -12.45 -7.60
N ILE A 317 -6.98 -12.46 -6.27
CA ILE A 317 -5.98 -13.02 -5.35
C ILE A 317 -5.74 -14.50 -5.68
N GLY A 318 -6.79 -15.30 -5.82
CA GLY A 318 -6.69 -16.71 -6.17
C GLY A 318 -5.95 -16.96 -7.50
N SER A 319 -6.19 -16.13 -8.51
CA SER A 319 -5.51 -16.23 -9.81
C SER A 319 -4.00 -15.94 -9.71
N VAL A 320 -3.61 -14.94 -8.92
CA VAL A 320 -2.19 -14.60 -8.66
C VAL A 320 -1.50 -15.76 -7.95
N PHE A 321 -2.11 -16.30 -6.89
CA PHE A 321 -1.57 -17.46 -6.17
C PHE A 321 -1.47 -18.70 -7.06
N PHE A 322 -2.47 -18.95 -7.92
CA PHE A 322 -2.43 -20.05 -8.87
C PHE A 322 -1.26 -19.94 -9.84
N VAL A 323 -1.08 -18.78 -10.48
CA VAL A 323 0.05 -18.54 -11.40
C VAL A 323 1.39 -18.65 -10.66
N MET A 324 1.47 -18.18 -9.42
CA MET A 324 2.66 -18.32 -8.59
C MET A 324 3.00 -19.80 -8.33
N PHE A 325 2.08 -20.61 -7.82
CA PHE A 325 2.35 -22.04 -7.59
C PHE A 325 2.59 -22.83 -8.87
N ALA A 326 1.89 -22.50 -9.96
CA ALA A 326 2.14 -23.09 -11.27
C ALA A 326 3.56 -22.76 -11.77
N SER A 327 4.04 -21.53 -11.54
CA SER A 327 5.42 -21.14 -11.85
C SER A 327 6.44 -21.94 -11.05
N TYR A 328 6.14 -22.27 -9.79
CA TYR A 328 7.04 -23.08 -8.96
C TYR A 328 7.09 -24.51 -9.47
N SER A 329 5.93 -25.10 -9.76
CA SER A 329 5.82 -26.43 -10.33
C SER A 329 6.58 -26.55 -11.65
N LEU A 330 6.44 -25.57 -12.54
CA LEU A 330 7.16 -25.52 -13.81
C LEU A 330 8.67 -25.43 -13.61
N ALA A 331 9.14 -24.56 -12.70
CA ALA A 331 10.56 -24.40 -12.41
C ALA A 331 11.18 -25.70 -11.85
N PHE A 332 10.49 -26.38 -10.92
CA PHE A 332 10.96 -27.66 -10.38
C PHE A 332 10.89 -28.79 -11.41
N TRP A 333 9.83 -28.86 -12.22
CA TRP A 333 9.71 -29.87 -13.27
C TRP A 333 10.82 -29.73 -14.31
N TYR A 334 11.08 -28.51 -14.78
CA TYR A 334 12.15 -28.24 -15.74
C TYR A 334 13.54 -28.44 -15.11
N GLY A 335 13.73 -28.02 -13.85
CA GLY A 335 14.95 -28.28 -13.09
C GLY A 335 15.24 -29.77 -12.91
N ALA A 336 14.23 -30.57 -12.57
CA ALA A 336 14.36 -32.03 -12.46
C ALA A 336 14.70 -32.68 -13.81
N LYS A 337 14.14 -32.16 -14.91
CA LYS A 337 14.48 -32.61 -16.26
C LYS A 337 15.95 -32.32 -16.59
N LEU A 338 16.45 -31.12 -16.31
CA LEU A 338 17.87 -30.75 -16.52
C LEU A 338 18.83 -31.69 -15.77
N ILE A 339 18.49 -32.08 -14.54
CA ILE A 339 19.27 -33.03 -13.73
C ILE A 339 19.20 -34.44 -14.32
N THR A 340 18.00 -34.90 -14.71
CA THR A 340 17.79 -36.26 -15.24
C THR A 340 18.48 -36.46 -16.59
N ASP A 341 18.39 -35.46 -17.47
CA ASP A 341 19.00 -35.45 -18.80
C ASP A 341 20.52 -35.22 -18.75
N LYS A 342 21.10 -35.04 -17.54
CA LYS A 342 22.52 -34.69 -17.32
C LYS A 342 22.98 -33.54 -18.22
N THR A 343 22.15 -32.51 -18.30
CA THR A 343 22.50 -31.34 -19.11
C THR A 343 23.71 -30.66 -18.48
N TYR A 344 24.68 -30.28 -19.31
CA TYR A 344 25.87 -29.57 -18.86
C TYR A 344 25.53 -28.12 -18.49
N ASN A 345 25.90 -27.69 -17.28
CA ASN A 345 25.84 -26.28 -16.90
C ASN A 345 27.17 -25.59 -17.25
N PRO A 346 27.20 -24.69 -18.26
CA PRO A 346 28.43 -24.02 -18.69
C PRO A 346 29.03 -23.09 -17.63
N VAL A 347 28.25 -22.70 -16.62
CA VAL A 347 28.70 -21.80 -15.56
C VAL A 347 29.43 -22.59 -14.48
N ALA A 348 28.81 -23.65 -13.97
CA ALA A 348 29.37 -24.46 -12.91
C ALA A 348 30.48 -25.41 -13.41
N GLY A 349 30.64 -25.53 -14.73
CA GLY A 349 31.62 -26.43 -15.34
C GLY A 349 31.30 -27.91 -15.15
N ARG A 350 30.07 -28.23 -14.74
CA ARG A 350 29.57 -29.56 -14.35
C ARG A 350 28.12 -29.75 -14.77
N ASP A 351 27.62 -30.98 -14.74
CA ASP A 351 26.20 -31.26 -14.97
C ASP A 351 25.32 -30.61 -13.90
N TRP A 352 24.09 -30.24 -14.28
CA TRP A 352 23.12 -29.62 -13.38
C TRP A 352 22.91 -30.46 -12.11
N GLN A 353 23.00 -29.79 -10.95
CA GLN A 353 22.70 -30.40 -9.65
C GLN A 353 21.50 -29.74 -8.98
N GLY A 354 20.94 -30.42 -7.97
CA GLY A 354 19.84 -29.89 -7.16
C GLY A 354 20.21 -28.55 -6.48
N SER A 355 21.48 -28.36 -6.10
CA SER A 355 21.98 -27.11 -5.52
C SER A 355 21.90 -25.93 -6.50
N ASP A 356 22.25 -26.14 -7.78
CA ASP A 356 22.19 -25.11 -8.81
C ASP A 356 20.74 -24.73 -9.13
N VAL A 357 19.86 -25.74 -9.25
CA VAL A 357 18.41 -25.53 -9.46
C VAL A 357 17.81 -24.71 -8.33
N LEU A 358 18.09 -25.06 -7.07
CA LEU A 358 17.57 -24.33 -5.91
C LEU A 358 18.13 -22.90 -5.84
N THR A 359 19.40 -22.71 -6.15
CA THR A 359 20.02 -21.37 -6.17
C THR A 359 19.34 -20.46 -7.19
N VAL A 360 19.15 -20.94 -8.42
CA VAL A 360 18.49 -20.18 -9.49
C VAL A 360 17.00 -19.97 -9.18
N PHE A 361 16.33 -20.99 -8.63
CA PHE A 361 14.94 -20.90 -8.21
C PHE A 361 14.75 -19.79 -7.17
N PHE A 362 15.48 -19.84 -6.04
CA PHE A 362 15.33 -18.87 -4.96
C PHE A 362 15.78 -17.47 -5.39
N SER A 363 16.90 -17.34 -6.12
CA SER A 363 17.38 -16.03 -6.56
C SER A 363 16.41 -15.30 -7.49
N VAL A 364 15.69 -15.99 -8.37
CA VAL A 364 14.76 -15.34 -9.31
C VAL A 364 13.35 -15.22 -8.73
N ILE A 365 12.84 -16.27 -8.08
CA ILE A 365 11.44 -16.30 -7.61
C ILE A 365 11.26 -15.54 -6.29
N MET A 366 12.19 -15.67 -5.34
CA MET A 366 12.06 -15.00 -4.05
C MET A 366 12.14 -13.48 -4.23
N VAL A 367 13.00 -13.03 -5.16
CA VAL A 367 13.12 -11.63 -5.56
C VAL A 367 11.81 -11.11 -6.13
N ARG A 368 11.25 -11.79 -7.13
CA ARG A 368 9.99 -11.40 -7.79
C ARG A 368 8.82 -11.27 -6.82
N ASN A 369 8.78 -12.08 -5.77
CA ASN A 369 7.68 -12.05 -4.80
C ASN A 369 7.89 -11.04 -3.67
N SER A 370 9.13 -10.57 -3.47
CA SER A 370 9.46 -9.56 -2.45
C SER A 370 9.41 -8.12 -2.98
N SER A 371 9.57 -7.94 -4.30
CA SER A 371 9.39 -6.69 -5.05
C SER A 371 7.95 -6.51 -5.50
#